data_AF-A0A4U0X649-F1
#
_entry.id   AF-A0A4U0X649-F1
#
_cell.length_a   1.000
_cell.length_b   1.000
_cell.length_c   1.000
_cell.angle_alpha   90.00
_cell.angle_beta   90.00
_cell.angle_gamma   90.00
#
_symmetry.space_group_name_H-M   'P 1'
#
loop_
_entity.id
_entity.type
_entity.pdbx_description
1 polymer ?
#
loop_
_entity_poly.entity_id
_entity_poly.type
_entity_poly.pdbx_seq_one_letter_code
_entity_poly.pdbx_strand_id
1 'polypeptide(L)'
;MSAILSADDLNDFISPGVACIKPIETLPKQRPEDASNAYEVTTEDRVAASNPPPAQISLTDCLACSGCVTSAEAVLVSLQSHSEVLNTLNAYQELRLPWLAGAADTRNGIEDGVKHTTTQGKLFVASVSPQVRASLAATYGVTEREAGHMISQLLSGPQGLRSGGQHGSGFTWVLDTNVIREAALVAAANEVTEALGPKSSGPKRPILTSACPGWICYAEKTHPHILPHLSQLKSPQALAGTLVKSVLAQRYGVSPDRVFHVAVMPCFDKKLEASREELTDVYWKQDEEAKQG
;
A
#
# COMPACT_ATOMS: atom_id res chain seq x y z
N MET A 1 2.24 -35.39 19.07
CA MET A 1 1.83 -33.98 19.25
C MET A 1 3.05 -33.13 18.98
N SER A 2 3.20 -32.63 17.76
CA SER A 2 4.35 -31.84 17.34
C SER A 2 4.16 -30.41 17.81
N ALA A 3 4.70 -30.08 18.97
CA ALA A 3 4.80 -28.70 19.44
C ALA A 3 5.94 -28.00 18.67
N ILE A 4 5.67 -27.63 17.42
CA ILE A 4 6.58 -26.79 16.63
C ILE A 4 6.34 -25.30 16.95
N LEU A 5 5.14 -24.95 17.43
CA LEU A 5 4.74 -23.60 17.80
C LEU A 5 3.93 -23.65 19.09
N SER A 6 4.44 -23.06 20.17
CA SER A 6 3.72 -22.83 21.41
C SER A 6 3.03 -21.46 21.39
N ALA A 7 2.06 -21.24 22.29
CA ALA A 7 1.46 -19.91 22.47
C ALA A 7 2.50 -18.88 22.93
N ASP A 8 3.56 -19.32 23.61
CA ASP A 8 4.67 -18.47 24.03
C ASP A 8 5.56 -18.06 22.84
N ASP A 9 5.68 -18.91 21.81
CA ASP A 9 6.40 -18.58 20.55
C ASP A 9 5.60 -17.61 19.65
N LEU A 10 4.28 -17.53 19.83
CA LEU A 10 3.37 -16.60 19.16
C LEU A 10 3.14 -15.30 19.96
N ASN A 11 3.68 -15.23 21.17
CA ASN A 11 3.54 -14.08 22.03
C ASN A 11 4.68 -13.09 21.74
N ASP A 12 4.45 -12.20 20.78
CA ASP A 12 5.36 -11.10 20.41
C ASP A 12 5.51 -10.05 21.52
N PHE A 13 4.97 -10.31 22.72
CA PHE A 13 5.24 -9.53 23.92
C PHE A 13 6.69 -9.73 24.36
N ILE A 14 7.59 -8.97 23.73
CA ILE A 14 8.93 -8.78 24.22
C ILE A 14 8.77 -8.12 25.61
N SER A 15 9.19 -8.82 26.67
CA SER A 15 9.40 -8.21 28.01
C SER A 15 10.07 -6.85 27.82
N PRO A 16 9.89 -5.83 28.69
CA PRO A 16 10.38 -4.47 28.46
C PRO A 16 11.92 -4.39 28.55
N GLY A 17 12.62 -5.08 27.67
CA GLY A 17 14.02 -5.02 27.37
C GLY A 17 14.14 -4.07 26.19
N VAL A 18 14.47 -2.82 26.51
CA VAL A 18 14.89 -1.77 25.58
C VAL A 18 14.07 -1.78 24.29
N ALA A 19 12.76 -1.59 24.46
CA ALA A 19 11.90 -1.27 23.36
C ALA A 19 12.53 -0.11 22.56
N CYS A 20 12.52 -0.20 21.23
CA CYS A 20 12.90 0.89 20.34
C CYS A 20 11.82 1.99 20.36
N ILE A 21 11.42 2.38 21.57
CA ILE A 21 10.53 3.50 21.86
C ILE A 21 11.49 4.60 22.29
N LYS A 22 11.58 5.69 21.53
CA LYS A 22 12.14 6.93 22.08
C LYS A 22 11.39 7.19 23.38
N PRO A 23 12.05 7.27 24.55
CA PRO A 23 11.34 7.49 25.80
C PRO A 23 10.59 8.82 25.68
N ILE A 24 9.29 8.76 25.49
CA ILE A 24 8.40 9.89 25.72
C ILE A 24 8.20 9.92 27.22
N GLU A 25 8.85 10.89 27.86
CA GLU A 25 9.00 10.95 29.32
C GLU A 25 7.69 11.17 30.08
N THR A 26 6.53 11.31 29.42
CA THR A 26 5.23 11.37 30.10
C THR A 26 4.09 10.91 29.19
N LEU A 27 3.46 9.78 29.52
CA LEU A 27 2.14 9.43 28.98
C LEU A 27 1.05 10.07 29.88
N PRO A 28 0.10 10.83 29.34
CA PRO A 28 -1.07 11.27 30.11
C PRO A 28 -2.05 10.12 30.37
N LYS A 29 -2.88 10.29 31.42
CA LYS A 29 -3.90 9.30 31.81
C LYS A 29 -4.98 9.15 30.73
N GLN A 30 -5.27 7.90 30.35
CA GLN A 30 -6.33 7.51 29.42
C GLN A 30 -7.70 8.10 29.81
N ARG A 31 -8.45 8.58 28.81
CA ARG A 31 -9.87 8.96 28.95
C ARG A 31 -10.78 7.71 28.88
N PRO A 32 -12.01 7.77 29.43
CA PRO A 32 -12.92 6.62 29.44
C PRO A 32 -13.33 6.22 28.03
N GLU A 33 -13.45 4.90 27.83
CA GLU A 33 -13.81 4.23 26.58
C GLU A 33 -15.16 4.74 26.03
N ASP A 34 -15.13 5.41 24.87
CA ASP A 34 -16.32 5.68 24.07
C ASP A 34 -16.23 4.92 22.73
N ALA A 35 -17.24 4.09 22.47
CA ALA A 35 -17.62 3.40 21.24
C ALA A 35 -16.48 2.93 20.31
N SER A 36 -16.25 1.62 20.27
CA SER A 36 -15.30 0.90 19.41
C SER A 36 -15.38 1.34 17.94
N ASN A 37 -14.59 2.34 17.56
CA ASN A 37 -14.35 2.70 16.17
C ASN A 37 -13.19 1.84 15.66
N ALA A 38 -13.44 0.97 14.67
CA ALA A 38 -12.41 0.10 14.09
C ALA A 38 -11.24 0.86 13.42
N TYR A 39 -11.36 2.19 13.30
CA TYR A 39 -10.34 3.09 12.73
C TYR A 39 -9.92 4.18 13.73
N GLU A 40 -9.97 3.91 15.03
CA GLU A 40 -9.46 4.85 16.04
C GLU A 40 -7.97 5.15 15.80
N VAL A 41 -7.65 6.43 15.63
CA VAL A 41 -6.27 6.92 15.58
C VAL A 41 -6.03 7.65 16.89
N THR A 42 -5.08 7.15 17.67
CA THR A 42 -4.62 7.88 18.87
C THR A 42 -3.95 9.17 18.43
N THR A 43 -4.61 10.29 18.64
CA THR A 43 -3.95 11.59 18.56
C THR A 43 -3.04 11.69 19.78
N GLU A 44 -1.74 11.92 19.58
CA GLU A 44 -0.88 12.32 20.70
C GLU A 44 -1.57 13.48 21.43
N ASP A 45 -1.75 13.34 22.74
CA ASP A 45 -2.40 14.37 23.55
C ASP A 45 -1.76 15.72 23.23
N ARG A 46 -2.61 16.69 22.88
CA ARG A 46 -2.29 18.01 22.29
C ARG A 46 -1.25 18.83 23.07
N VAL A 47 0.01 18.42 23.10
CA VAL A 47 1.13 19.29 23.42
C VAL A 47 1.56 19.92 22.11
N ALA A 48 0.78 20.92 21.67
CA ALA A 48 1.07 21.66 20.46
C ALA A 48 2.38 22.43 20.64
N ALA A 49 3.48 21.93 20.04
CA ALA A 49 4.64 22.76 19.80
C ALA A 49 4.22 23.90 18.86
N SER A 50 4.47 25.15 19.24
CA SER A 50 4.26 26.31 18.39
C SER A 50 5.26 26.26 17.23
N ASN A 51 4.77 26.05 15.99
CA ASN A 51 5.54 25.90 14.75
C ASN A 51 6.51 24.70 14.74
N PRO A 52 6.01 23.45 14.71
CA PRO A 52 6.89 22.31 14.52
C PRO A 52 7.52 22.38 13.11
N PRO A 53 8.83 22.13 12.97
CA PRO A 53 9.41 21.88 11.64
C PRO A 53 8.67 20.71 10.97
N PRO A 54 8.66 20.61 9.63
CA PRO A 54 8.06 19.46 8.93
C PRO A 54 8.53 18.17 9.59
N ALA A 55 7.59 17.37 10.10
CA ALA A 55 7.92 16.13 10.78
C ALA A 55 8.68 15.22 9.80
N GLN A 56 9.93 14.91 10.12
CA GLN A 56 10.72 13.92 9.41
C GLN A 56 10.67 12.63 10.22
N ILE A 57 10.00 11.62 9.68
CA ILE A 57 10.05 10.26 10.21
C ILE A 57 11.22 9.57 9.50
N SER A 58 12.22 9.17 10.27
CA SER A 58 13.39 8.47 9.75
C SER A 58 13.12 6.96 9.66
N LEU A 59 13.92 6.25 8.85
CA LEU A 59 13.88 4.77 8.79
C LEU A 59 14.06 4.14 10.18
N THR A 60 14.88 4.74 11.03
CA THR A 60 15.10 4.30 12.41
C THR A 60 13.88 4.47 13.31
N ASP A 61 12.92 5.34 12.96
CA ASP A 61 11.69 5.52 13.73
C ASP A 61 10.58 4.52 13.32
N CYS A 62 10.72 3.82 12.18
CA CYS A 62 9.70 2.88 11.68
C CYS A 62 9.98 1.41 12.01
N LEU A 63 11.24 1.05 12.23
CA LEU A 63 11.63 -0.35 12.28
C LEU A 63 11.50 -0.89 13.70
N ALA A 64 10.57 -1.84 13.87
CA ALA A 64 10.38 -2.61 15.09
C ALA A 64 11.65 -3.35 15.56
N CYS A 65 12.67 -3.45 14.70
CA CYS A 65 13.93 -4.11 14.98
C CYS A 65 15.10 -3.23 14.51
N SER A 66 15.86 -2.70 15.47
CA SER A 66 17.21 -2.21 15.23
C SER A 66 18.02 -3.27 14.47
N GLY A 67 18.39 -2.99 13.23
CA GLY A 67 19.20 -3.90 12.39
C GLY A 67 18.43 -4.79 11.40
N CYS A 68 17.11 -4.65 11.26
CA CYS A 68 16.36 -5.43 10.27
C CYS A 68 16.40 -4.89 8.83
N VAL A 69 16.97 -3.70 8.59
CA VAL A 69 17.08 -3.11 7.24
C VAL A 69 18.55 -2.96 6.87
N THR A 70 18.92 -3.56 5.75
CA THR A 70 20.22 -3.48 5.10
C THR A 70 20.40 -2.10 4.44
N SER A 71 21.66 -1.71 4.19
CA SER A 71 21.96 -0.47 3.46
C SER A 71 21.29 -0.43 2.08
N ALA A 72 21.10 -1.59 1.43
CA ALA A 72 20.41 -1.69 0.14
C ALA A 72 18.90 -1.43 0.29
N GLU A 73 18.25 -2.06 1.27
CA GLU A 73 16.83 -1.82 1.59
C GLU A 73 16.57 -0.34 1.96
N ALA A 74 17.49 0.32 2.67
CA ALA A 74 17.39 1.75 2.98
C ALA A 74 17.43 2.65 1.72
N VAL A 75 18.26 2.28 0.73
CA VAL A 75 18.30 2.97 -0.58
C VAL A 75 16.97 2.77 -1.32
N LEU A 76 16.42 1.55 -1.37
CA LEU A 76 15.13 1.27 -2.01
C LEU A 76 13.98 2.07 -1.41
N VAL A 77 13.97 2.25 -0.09
CA VAL A 77 12.97 3.11 0.58
C VAL A 77 13.14 4.57 0.20
N SER A 78 14.38 5.05 0.09
CA SER A 78 14.69 6.44 -0.25
C SER A 78 14.33 6.78 -1.70
N LEU A 79 14.45 5.81 -2.61
CA LEU A 79 14.02 5.94 -4.01
C LEU A 79 12.50 6.07 -4.15
N GLN A 80 11.72 5.68 -3.14
CA GLN A 80 10.27 5.81 -3.12
C GLN A 80 9.85 7.03 -2.29
N SER A 81 9.83 8.21 -2.93
CA SER A 81 9.54 9.48 -2.27
C SER A 81 8.47 10.30 -3.00
N HIS A 82 7.93 11.31 -2.33
CA HIS A 82 7.01 12.27 -2.97
C HIS A 82 7.71 13.04 -4.11
N SER A 83 9.02 13.30 -3.98
CA SER A 83 9.81 13.93 -5.04
C SER A 83 9.81 13.09 -6.31
N GLU A 84 9.90 11.77 -6.19
CA GLU A 84 9.85 10.86 -7.34
C GLU A 84 8.49 10.89 -8.03
N VAL A 85 7.40 10.97 -7.25
CA VAL A 85 6.04 11.15 -7.79
C VAL A 85 5.93 12.47 -8.57
N LEU A 86 6.43 13.57 -8.00
CA LEU A 86 6.42 14.88 -8.67
C LEU A 86 7.29 14.90 -9.92
N ASN A 87 8.47 14.29 -9.88
CA ASN A 87 9.36 14.16 -11.03
C ASN A 87 8.70 13.36 -12.15
N THR A 88 8.05 12.24 -11.82
CA THR A 88 7.33 11.41 -12.80
C THR A 88 6.16 12.17 -13.43
N LEU A 89 5.38 12.91 -12.62
CA LEU A 89 4.28 13.74 -13.13
C LEU A 89 4.76 14.88 -14.03
N ASN A 90 5.96 15.41 -13.77
CA ASN A 90 6.61 16.42 -14.61
C ASN A 90 7.23 15.83 -15.88
N ALA A 91 7.69 14.59 -15.85
CA ALA A 91 8.34 13.93 -16.99
C ALA A 91 7.34 13.33 -17.98
N TYR A 92 6.16 12.93 -17.51
CA TYR A 92 5.18 12.23 -18.32
C TYR A 92 3.80 12.89 -18.28
N GLN A 93 3.20 13.03 -19.45
CA GLN A 93 1.84 13.49 -19.60
C GLN A 93 0.85 12.39 -19.19
N GLU A 94 -0.25 12.78 -18.52
CA GLU A 94 -1.36 11.86 -18.25
C GLU A 94 -1.99 11.33 -19.54
N LEU A 95 -2.15 10.01 -19.64
CA LEU A 95 -2.93 9.38 -20.70
C LEU A 95 -4.42 9.74 -20.56
N ARG A 96 -4.95 10.44 -21.56
CA ARG A 96 -6.37 10.75 -21.65
C ARG A 96 -7.14 9.59 -22.25
N LEU A 97 -7.94 8.94 -21.42
CA LEU A 97 -8.80 7.84 -21.86
C LEU A 97 -9.96 8.36 -22.72
N PRO A 98 -10.43 7.60 -23.73
CA PRO A 98 -11.40 8.08 -24.72
C PRO A 98 -12.72 8.64 -24.17
N TRP A 99 -13.19 8.16 -23.02
CA TRP A 99 -14.43 8.68 -22.38
C TRP A 99 -14.20 9.87 -21.44
N LEU A 100 -12.96 10.14 -21.06
CA LEU A 100 -12.60 11.31 -20.25
C LEU A 100 -12.41 12.54 -21.16
N ALA A 101 -11.95 12.30 -22.40
CA ALA A 101 -12.01 13.27 -23.47
C ALA A 101 -13.48 13.37 -23.93
N GLY A 102 -14.22 14.37 -23.45
CA GLY A 102 -15.57 14.65 -23.94
C GLY A 102 -15.61 14.60 -25.48
N ALA A 103 -16.74 14.13 -26.02
CA ALA A 103 -16.98 13.70 -27.41
C ALA A 103 -16.62 14.64 -28.58
N ALA A 104 -15.79 15.67 -28.38
CA ALA A 104 -15.32 16.62 -29.38
C ALA A 104 -14.06 16.17 -30.14
N ASP A 105 -13.38 15.09 -29.74
CA ASP A 105 -12.28 14.48 -30.51
C ASP A 105 -12.59 13.03 -30.90
N THR A 106 -13.61 12.87 -31.75
CA THR A 106 -13.99 11.60 -32.38
C THR A 106 -13.00 11.12 -33.45
N ARG A 107 -11.77 11.67 -33.51
CA ARG A 107 -10.65 11.07 -34.28
C ARG A 107 -9.93 9.94 -33.54
N ASN A 108 -10.37 9.62 -32.33
CA ASN A 108 -9.80 8.59 -31.45
C ASN A 108 -10.78 7.44 -31.20
N GLY A 109 -11.44 6.96 -32.25
CA GLY A 109 -12.30 5.79 -32.23
C GLY A 109 -11.70 4.61 -32.98
N ILE A 110 -11.60 3.48 -32.26
CA ILE A 110 -11.64 2.10 -32.75
C ILE A 110 -10.34 1.60 -33.40
N GLU A 111 -9.38 1.25 -32.54
CA GLU A 111 -8.50 0.06 -32.57
C GLU A 111 -7.49 0.27 -31.41
N ASP A 112 -7.53 -0.60 -30.40
CA ASP A 112 -6.57 -0.67 -29.27
C ASP A 112 -6.38 0.53 -28.33
N GLY A 113 -7.36 1.45 -28.23
CA GLY A 113 -7.49 2.39 -27.09
C GLY A 113 -6.38 3.44 -26.91
N VAL A 114 -5.25 3.30 -27.60
CA VAL A 114 -4.15 4.24 -27.73
C VAL A 114 -3.59 4.02 -29.13
N LYS A 115 -3.83 4.94 -30.07
CA LYS A 115 -3.10 4.92 -31.34
C LYS A 115 -1.60 4.85 -31.04
N HIS A 116 -0.86 4.10 -31.87
CA HIS A 116 0.60 4.14 -32.01
C HIS A 116 1.12 5.54 -32.39
N THR A 117 0.82 6.57 -31.60
CA THR A 117 1.25 7.95 -31.78
C THR A 117 2.08 8.34 -30.58
N THR A 118 3.38 8.03 -30.66
CA THR A 118 4.52 8.88 -30.26
C THR A 118 4.52 9.60 -28.89
N THR A 119 3.57 9.35 -27.99
CA THR A 119 3.49 10.02 -26.69
C THR A 119 3.85 9.04 -25.60
N GLN A 120 4.90 9.37 -24.84
CA GLN A 120 5.40 8.65 -23.66
C GLN A 120 4.46 8.80 -22.44
N GLY A 121 3.15 8.96 -22.65
CA GLY A 121 2.21 9.23 -21.56
C GLY A 121 2.07 8.05 -20.60
N LYS A 122 1.71 8.36 -19.34
CA LYS A 122 1.42 7.37 -18.30
C LYS A 122 0.00 7.52 -17.76
N LEU A 123 -0.59 6.40 -17.37
CA LEU A 123 -1.85 6.34 -16.64
C LEU A 123 -1.52 6.38 -15.15
N PHE A 124 -1.91 7.46 -14.48
CA PHE A 124 -1.57 7.71 -13.09
C PHE A 124 -2.71 7.23 -12.18
N VAL A 125 -2.42 6.28 -11.29
CA VAL A 125 -3.40 5.71 -10.34
C VAL A 125 -2.84 5.77 -8.93
N ALA A 126 -3.62 6.25 -7.99
CA ALA A 126 -3.27 6.22 -6.58
C ALA A 126 -4.20 5.26 -5.84
N SER A 127 -3.68 4.56 -4.85
CA SER A 127 -4.46 3.80 -3.87
C SER A 127 -4.15 4.30 -2.47
N VAL A 128 -5.17 4.62 -1.69
CA VAL A 128 -5.04 5.26 -0.39
C VAL A 128 -5.60 4.35 0.69
N SER A 129 -4.81 4.16 1.74
CA SER A 129 -5.21 3.34 2.88
C SER A 129 -6.23 4.02 3.79
N PRO A 130 -7.10 3.25 4.48
CA PRO A 130 -8.01 3.81 5.48
C PRO A 130 -7.26 4.50 6.61
N GLN A 131 -6.09 3.99 7.03
CA GLN A 131 -5.28 4.59 8.09
C GLN A 131 -4.78 5.99 7.71
N VAL A 132 -4.40 6.21 6.43
CA VAL A 132 -3.99 7.55 5.97
C VAL A 132 -5.15 8.53 6.07
N ARG A 133 -6.36 8.13 5.66
CA ARG A 133 -7.54 8.99 5.81
C ARG A 133 -7.89 9.24 7.26
N ALA A 134 -7.87 8.21 8.10
CA ALA A 134 -8.15 8.34 9.53
C ALA A 134 -7.12 9.26 10.22
N SER A 135 -5.84 9.13 9.88
CA SER A 135 -4.76 9.99 10.40
C SER A 135 -4.93 11.45 9.97
N LEU A 136 -5.25 11.69 8.70
CA LEU A 136 -5.54 13.04 8.21
C LEU A 136 -6.81 13.61 8.85
N ALA A 137 -7.87 12.81 8.98
CA ALA A 137 -9.12 13.21 9.64
C ALA A 137 -8.87 13.66 11.08
N ALA A 138 -8.14 12.85 11.85
CA ALA A 138 -7.76 13.17 13.22
C ALA A 138 -6.88 14.43 13.31
N THR A 139 -5.92 14.58 12.40
CA THR A 139 -4.99 15.72 12.39
C THR A 139 -5.70 17.04 12.10
N TYR A 140 -6.59 17.05 11.10
CA TYR A 140 -7.30 18.26 10.68
C TYR A 140 -8.63 18.49 11.41
N GLY A 141 -9.03 17.56 12.30
CA GLY A 141 -10.30 17.64 13.02
C GLY A 141 -11.53 17.54 12.09
N VAL A 142 -11.41 16.79 11.00
CA VAL A 142 -12.45 16.58 9.98
C VAL A 142 -12.92 15.13 9.99
N THR A 143 -14.01 14.83 9.30
CA THR A 143 -14.47 13.44 9.13
C THR A 143 -13.55 12.66 8.17
N GLU A 144 -13.53 11.32 8.29
CA GLU A 144 -12.80 10.44 7.35
C GLU A 144 -13.20 10.71 5.88
N ARG A 145 -14.49 10.98 5.64
CA ARG A 145 -15.02 11.30 4.31
C ARG A 145 -14.43 12.61 3.79
N GLU A 146 -14.37 13.65 4.61
CA GLU A 146 -13.77 14.94 4.24
C GLU A 146 -12.27 14.79 3.98
N ALA A 147 -11.55 14.03 4.82
CA ALA A 147 -10.15 13.70 4.56
C ALA A 147 -9.97 12.97 3.21
N GLY A 148 -10.88 12.05 2.89
CA GLY A 148 -10.94 11.41 1.57
C GLY A 148 -11.09 12.43 0.43
N HIS A 149 -12.02 13.38 0.55
CA HIS A 149 -12.20 14.45 -0.45
C HIS A 149 -10.97 15.34 -0.58
N MET A 150 -10.31 15.69 0.53
CA MET A 150 -9.06 16.46 0.50
C MET A 150 -7.96 15.74 -0.28
N ILE A 151 -7.80 14.43 -0.06
CA ILE A 151 -6.83 13.60 -0.78
C ILE A 151 -7.18 13.52 -2.26
N SER A 152 -8.45 13.26 -2.60
CA SER A 152 -8.92 13.23 -4.00
C SER A 152 -8.72 14.57 -4.70
N GLN A 153 -8.99 15.68 -4.02
CA GLN A 153 -8.77 17.01 -4.56
C GLN A 153 -7.29 17.29 -4.78
N LEU A 154 -6.43 16.88 -3.84
CA LEU A 154 -4.98 17.01 -3.98
C LEU A 154 -4.45 16.18 -5.15
N LEU A 155 -4.81 14.90 -5.26
CA LEU A 155 -4.20 13.99 -6.24
C LEU A 155 -4.81 14.12 -7.64
N SER A 156 -6.12 14.35 -7.74
CA SER A 156 -6.88 14.30 -9.00
C SER A 156 -7.63 15.59 -9.33
N GLY A 157 -7.83 16.48 -8.36
CA GLY A 157 -8.63 17.69 -8.52
C GLY A 157 -7.94 18.77 -9.35
N PRO A 158 -8.71 19.71 -9.92
CA PRO A 158 -8.18 20.79 -10.76
C PRO A 158 -7.29 21.77 -9.99
N GLN A 159 -7.47 21.89 -8.67
CA GLN A 159 -6.66 22.75 -7.80
C GLN A 159 -5.55 21.96 -7.06
N GLY A 160 -5.44 20.65 -7.32
CA GLY A 160 -4.42 19.79 -6.72
C GLY A 160 -3.14 19.76 -7.54
N LEU A 161 -2.54 18.57 -7.64
CA LEU A 161 -1.32 18.31 -8.40
C LEU A 161 -1.42 18.78 -9.86
N ARG A 162 -2.61 18.74 -10.47
CA ARG A 162 -2.85 19.20 -11.84
C ARG A 162 -2.62 20.70 -12.04
N SER A 163 -2.77 21.49 -10.98
CA SER A 163 -2.48 22.93 -11.03
C SER A 163 -0.98 23.21 -11.03
N GLY A 164 -0.18 22.22 -10.64
CA GLY A 164 1.28 22.25 -10.66
C GLY A 164 1.87 21.36 -11.76
N GLY A 165 3.12 21.63 -12.11
CA GLY A 165 3.89 20.79 -13.02
C GLY A 165 3.74 21.11 -14.51
N GLN A 166 4.72 20.64 -15.29
CA GLN A 166 4.92 21.08 -16.68
C GLN A 166 3.81 20.60 -17.64
N HIS A 167 3.13 19.50 -17.30
CA HIS A 167 2.13 18.86 -18.14
C HIS A 167 0.70 18.97 -17.61
N GLY A 168 0.49 19.60 -16.45
CA GLY A 168 -0.80 19.59 -15.76
C GLY A 168 -1.30 18.18 -15.42
N SER A 169 -0.36 17.23 -15.29
CA SER A 169 -0.64 15.83 -14.99
C SER A 169 -1.17 15.69 -13.56
N GLY A 170 -2.11 14.77 -13.38
CA GLY A 170 -2.57 14.35 -12.06
C GLY A 170 -3.01 12.90 -12.11
N PHE A 171 -3.46 12.39 -10.98
CA PHE A 171 -3.98 11.04 -10.90
C PHE A 171 -5.33 10.96 -11.60
N THR A 172 -5.49 10.00 -12.51
CA THR A 172 -6.76 9.71 -13.18
C THR A 172 -7.74 9.09 -12.18
N TRP A 173 -7.23 8.22 -11.29
CA TRP A 173 -8.03 7.59 -10.23
C TRP A 173 -7.31 7.62 -8.89
N VAL A 174 -8.12 7.82 -7.83
CA VAL A 174 -7.73 7.66 -6.43
C VAL A 174 -8.64 6.60 -5.84
N LEU A 175 -8.06 5.44 -5.56
CA LEU A 175 -8.76 4.24 -5.11
C LEU A 175 -8.66 4.15 -3.59
N ASP A 176 -9.77 3.78 -2.95
CA ASP A 176 -9.78 3.39 -1.54
C ASP A 176 -9.40 1.91 -1.42
N THR A 177 -8.36 1.60 -0.65
CA THR A 177 -7.93 0.20 -0.46
C THR A 177 -8.87 -0.62 0.42
N ASN A 178 -9.88 -0.02 1.08
CA ASN A 178 -10.87 -0.78 1.87
C ASN A 178 -11.54 -1.87 1.04
N VAL A 179 -11.91 -1.58 -0.22
CA VAL A 179 -12.52 -2.58 -1.10
C VAL A 179 -11.59 -3.76 -1.34
N ILE A 180 -10.29 -3.50 -1.52
CA ILE A 180 -9.28 -4.55 -1.70
C ILE A 180 -9.02 -5.30 -0.39
N ARG A 181 -9.10 -4.61 0.75
CA ARG A 181 -8.99 -5.23 2.08
C ARG A 181 -10.16 -6.17 2.36
N GLU A 182 -11.38 -5.79 1.99
CA GLU A 182 -12.56 -6.65 2.09
C GLU A 182 -12.41 -7.89 1.20
N ALA A 183 -11.96 -7.71 -0.04
CA ALA A 183 -11.68 -8.83 -0.94
C ALA A 183 -10.60 -9.77 -0.37
N ALA A 184 -9.51 -9.21 0.18
CA ALA A 184 -8.45 -9.99 0.82
C ALA A 184 -8.95 -10.74 2.07
N LEU A 185 -9.88 -10.14 2.85
CA LEU A 185 -10.48 -10.79 4.01
C LEU A 185 -11.34 -12.00 3.61
N VAL A 186 -12.16 -11.85 2.56
CA VAL A 186 -12.94 -12.97 2.02
C VAL A 186 -12.02 -14.07 1.50
N ALA A 187 -10.96 -13.70 0.78
CA ALA A 187 -9.96 -14.65 0.30
C ALA A 187 -9.25 -15.38 1.46
N ALA A 188 -8.92 -14.67 2.55
CA ALA A 188 -8.30 -15.26 3.75
C ALA A 188 -9.25 -16.23 4.46
N ALA A 189 -10.53 -15.89 4.56
CA ALA A 189 -11.53 -16.78 5.10
C ALA A 189 -11.67 -18.07 4.27
N ASN A 190 -11.61 -17.96 2.93
CA ASN A 190 -11.60 -19.11 2.04
C ASN A 190 -10.34 -19.95 2.21
N GLU A 191 -9.15 -19.35 2.28
CA GLU A 191 -7.87 -20.06 2.51
C GLU A 191 -7.93 -20.87 3.83
N VAL A 192 -8.45 -20.27 4.90
CA VAL A 192 -8.62 -20.98 6.18
C VAL A 192 -9.64 -22.12 6.04
N THR A 193 -10.77 -21.87 5.38
CA THR A 193 -11.83 -22.89 5.20
C THR A 193 -11.34 -24.08 4.39
N GLU A 194 -10.63 -23.83 3.28
CA GLU A 194 -10.01 -24.86 2.44
C GLU A 194 -8.95 -25.64 3.21
N ALA A 195 -8.08 -24.92 3.91
CA ALA A 195 -7.04 -25.55 4.71
C ALA A 195 -7.61 -26.41 5.84
N LEU A 196 -8.79 -26.07 6.38
CA LEU A 196 -9.54 -26.86 7.38
C LEU A 196 -10.21 -28.12 6.79
N GLY A 197 -10.46 -28.14 5.48
CA GLY A 197 -11.13 -29.22 4.77
C GLY A 197 -10.36 -30.55 4.73
N PRO A 198 -11.02 -31.63 4.27
CA PRO A 198 -10.45 -32.98 4.23
C PRO A 198 -9.34 -33.16 3.18
N LYS A 199 -9.31 -32.29 2.17
CA LYS A 199 -8.22 -32.18 1.19
C LYS A 199 -7.45 -30.90 1.50
N SER A 200 -6.48 -30.97 2.42
CA SER A 200 -5.70 -29.79 2.80
C SER A 200 -4.77 -29.39 1.64
N SER A 201 -5.19 -28.42 0.85
CA SER A 201 -4.33 -27.65 -0.05
C SER A 201 -4.15 -26.25 0.56
N GLY A 202 -2.92 -25.79 0.75
CA GLY A 202 -2.64 -24.46 1.32
C GLY A 202 -1.53 -24.47 2.37
N PRO A 203 -1.38 -23.36 3.13
CA PRO A 203 -0.37 -23.24 4.18
C PRO A 203 -0.51 -24.28 5.30
N LYS A 204 0.60 -24.57 5.99
CA LYS A 204 0.59 -25.39 7.20
C LYS A 204 -0.18 -24.68 8.31
N ARG A 205 -0.89 -25.44 9.14
CA ARG A 205 -1.67 -24.90 10.27
C ARG A 205 -0.78 -24.74 11.52
N PRO A 206 -0.95 -23.68 12.33
CA PRO A 206 -1.90 -22.57 12.17
C PRO A 206 -1.54 -21.67 10.99
N ILE A 207 -2.54 -21.08 10.33
CA ILE A 207 -2.33 -20.12 9.24
C ILE A 207 -2.15 -18.74 9.85
N LEU A 208 -1.05 -18.09 9.49
CA LEU A 208 -0.66 -16.77 9.99
C LEU A 208 -0.83 -15.72 8.90
N THR A 209 -1.21 -14.51 9.29
CA THR A 209 -1.46 -13.43 8.32
C THR A 209 -0.17 -13.02 7.61
N SER A 210 -0.26 -12.64 6.34
CA SER A 210 0.88 -12.19 5.53
C SER A 210 0.79 -10.71 5.10
N ALA A 211 -0.23 -9.98 5.56
CA ALA A 211 -0.53 -8.64 5.05
C ALA A 211 0.43 -7.53 5.56
N CYS A 212 1.12 -7.77 6.67
CA CYS A 212 2.06 -6.83 7.29
C CYS A 212 3.49 -7.13 6.82
N PRO A 213 4.14 -6.25 6.04
CA PRO A 213 5.49 -6.52 5.54
C PRO A 213 6.55 -6.55 6.65
N GLY A 214 6.41 -5.78 7.72
CA GLY A 214 7.31 -5.86 8.87
C GLY A 214 7.30 -7.24 9.53
N TRP A 215 6.11 -7.84 9.68
CA TRP A 215 5.94 -9.22 10.16
C TRP A 215 6.59 -10.24 9.21
N ILE A 216 6.40 -10.08 7.90
CA ILE A 216 7.03 -10.96 6.91
C ILE A 216 8.56 -10.89 7.02
N CYS A 217 9.13 -9.68 7.04
CA CYS A 217 10.57 -9.50 7.18
C CYS A 217 11.11 -10.08 8.49
N TYR A 218 10.36 -9.92 9.59
CA TYR A 218 10.69 -10.55 10.86
C TYR A 218 10.70 -12.08 10.75
N ALA A 219 9.63 -12.68 10.24
CA ALA A 219 9.49 -14.13 10.10
C ALA A 219 10.58 -14.71 9.18
N GLU A 220 10.89 -14.08 8.05
CA GLU A 220 11.95 -14.50 7.13
C GLU A 220 13.34 -14.48 7.79
N LYS A 221 13.64 -13.46 8.59
CA LYS A 221 14.98 -13.24 9.18
C LYS A 221 15.20 -13.99 10.49
N THR A 222 14.15 -14.15 11.30
CA THR A 222 14.27 -14.67 12.67
C THR A 222 13.65 -16.06 12.86
N HIS A 223 12.57 -16.37 12.14
CA HIS A 223 11.81 -17.61 12.31
C HIS A 223 11.45 -18.30 10.98
N PRO A 224 12.43 -18.72 10.16
CA PRO A 224 12.18 -19.27 8.83
C PRO A 224 11.32 -20.55 8.84
N HIS A 225 11.26 -21.25 9.97
CA HIS A 225 10.39 -22.41 10.17
C HIS A 225 8.89 -22.06 10.17
N ILE A 226 8.54 -20.78 10.35
CA ILE A 226 7.17 -20.25 10.32
C ILE A 226 6.71 -19.95 8.89
N LEU A 227 7.61 -19.79 7.91
CA LEU A 227 7.23 -19.44 6.53
C LEU A 227 6.18 -20.38 5.90
N PRO A 228 6.22 -21.71 6.11
CA PRO A 228 5.16 -22.59 5.61
C PRO A 228 3.78 -22.35 6.22
N HIS A 229 3.69 -21.62 7.32
CA HIS A 229 2.45 -21.26 8.03
C HIS A 229 1.87 -19.92 7.57
N LEU A 230 2.61 -19.12 6.80
CA LEU A 230 2.12 -17.85 6.30
C LEU A 230 1.05 -18.05 5.23
N SER A 231 0.02 -17.21 5.28
CA SER A 231 -0.97 -17.06 4.22
C SER A 231 -0.28 -16.81 2.88
N GLN A 232 -0.72 -17.50 1.84
CA GLN A 232 -0.23 -17.32 0.47
C GLN A 232 -0.82 -16.08 -0.20
N LEU A 233 -1.74 -15.38 0.46
CA LEU A 233 -2.35 -14.18 -0.06
C LEU A 233 -1.37 -13.01 -0.08
N LYS A 234 -1.46 -12.21 -1.14
CA LYS A 234 -0.82 -10.89 -1.22
C LYS A 234 -1.46 -9.94 -0.22
N SER A 235 -0.69 -9.01 0.32
CA SER A 235 -1.28 -7.92 1.13
C SER A 235 -2.24 -7.08 0.29
N PRO A 236 -3.16 -6.31 0.92
CA PRO A 236 -4.06 -5.42 0.18
C PRO A 236 -3.33 -4.41 -0.73
N GLN A 237 -2.12 -3.96 -0.37
CA GLN A 237 -1.31 -3.10 -1.24
C GLN A 237 -0.86 -3.86 -2.49
N ALA A 238 -0.25 -5.03 -2.29
CA ALA A 238 0.27 -5.84 -3.37
C ALA A 238 -0.85 -6.32 -4.31
N LEU A 239 -1.98 -6.75 -3.74
CA LEU A 239 -3.18 -7.12 -4.49
C LEU A 239 -3.74 -5.94 -5.30
N ALA A 240 -3.82 -4.75 -4.71
CA ALA A 240 -4.24 -3.55 -5.43
C ALA A 240 -3.30 -3.25 -6.61
N GLY A 241 -1.98 -3.31 -6.39
CA GLY A 241 -0.98 -3.08 -7.44
C GLY A 241 -1.07 -4.08 -8.59
N THR A 242 -1.20 -5.38 -8.27
CA THR A 242 -1.42 -6.42 -9.29
C THR A 242 -2.71 -6.15 -10.08
N LEU A 243 -3.84 -5.94 -9.41
CA LEU A 243 -5.13 -5.72 -10.08
C LEU A 243 -5.15 -4.46 -10.95
N VAL A 244 -4.65 -3.33 -10.42
CA VAL A 244 -4.57 -2.07 -11.15
C VAL A 244 -3.72 -2.23 -12.40
N LYS A 245 -2.54 -2.83 -12.29
CA LYS A 245 -1.64 -2.97 -13.44
C LYS A 245 -2.14 -4.02 -14.44
N SER A 246 -2.61 -5.18 -14.00
CA SER A 246 -3.07 -6.24 -14.92
C SER A 246 -4.36 -5.85 -15.63
N VAL A 247 -5.37 -5.40 -14.89
CA VAL A 247 -6.69 -5.08 -15.45
C VAL A 247 -6.63 -3.86 -16.36
N LEU A 248 -5.93 -2.78 -15.95
CA LEU A 248 -5.89 -1.57 -16.77
C LEU A 248 -4.99 -1.73 -17.99
N ALA A 249 -3.87 -2.47 -17.88
CA ALA A 249 -3.04 -2.79 -19.04
C ALA A 249 -3.83 -3.55 -20.10
N GLN A 250 -4.52 -4.63 -19.69
CA GLN A 250 -5.35 -5.44 -20.58
C GLN A 250 -6.53 -4.64 -21.16
N ARG A 251 -7.25 -3.89 -20.32
CA ARG A 251 -8.44 -3.13 -20.74
C ARG A 251 -8.13 -2.04 -21.75
N TYR A 252 -6.94 -1.43 -21.67
CA TYR A 252 -6.58 -0.28 -22.52
C TYR A 252 -5.52 -0.58 -23.57
N GLY A 253 -5.09 -1.84 -23.71
CA GLY A 253 -4.03 -2.20 -24.65
C GLY A 253 -2.71 -1.47 -24.38
N VAL A 254 -2.44 -1.08 -23.14
CA VAL A 254 -1.20 -0.39 -22.76
C VAL A 254 -0.28 -1.36 -22.04
N SER A 255 1.02 -1.17 -22.21
CA SER A 255 2.00 -1.95 -21.46
C SER A 255 1.94 -1.62 -19.95
N PRO A 256 2.14 -2.58 -19.02
CA PRO A 256 2.05 -2.32 -17.59
C PRO A 256 2.97 -1.22 -17.05
N ASP A 257 4.11 -0.96 -17.70
CA ASP A 257 5.02 0.15 -17.37
C ASP A 257 4.43 1.54 -17.67
N ARG A 258 3.37 1.61 -18.48
CA ARG A 258 2.57 2.82 -18.69
C ARG A 258 1.56 3.06 -17.56
N VAL A 259 1.33 2.10 -16.67
CA VAL A 259 0.49 2.27 -15.48
C VAL A 259 1.38 2.63 -14.29
N PHE A 260 1.41 3.93 -13.95
CA PHE A 260 2.10 4.42 -12.76
C PHE A 260 1.15 4.36 -11.57
N HIS A 261 1.41 3.41 -10.67
CA HIS A 261 0.60 3.19 -9.47
C HIS A 261 1.35 3.68 -8.22
N VAL A 262 0.70 4.53 -7.43
CA VAL A 262 1.21 5.02 -6.14
C VAL A 262 0.33 4.49 -5.01
N ALA A 263 0.94 3.84 -4.04
CA ALA A 263 0.29 3.45 -2.79
C ALA A 263 0.59 4.49 -1.69
N VAL A 264 -0.46 5.12 -1.16
CA VAL A 264 -0.37 6.05 -0.02
C VAL A 264 -0.72 5.27 1.25
N MET A 265 0.33 4.89 1.98
CA MET A 265 0.27 3.99 3.13
C MET A 265 0.90 4.63 4.37
N PRO A 266 0.50 4.21 5.59
CA PRO A 266 1.00 4.76 6.85
C PRO A 266 2.30 4.08 7.31
N CYS A 267 3.06 3.44 6.42
CA CYS A 267 4.13 2.50 6.80
C CYS A 267 5.29 2.53 5.80
N PHE A 268 6.55 2.53 6.29
CA PHE A 268 7.73 2.47 5.42
C PHE A 268 7.99 1.06 4.89
N ASP A 269 7.67 0.01 5.65
CA ASP A 269 7.84 -1.38 5.20
C ASP A 269 6.98 -1.68 3.97
N LYS A 270 5.91 -0.91 3.75
CA LYS A 270 5.13 -0.97 2.50
C LYS A 270 5.94 -0.55 1.27
N LYS A 271 6.96 0.31 1.41
CA LYS A 271 7.90 0.61 0.33
C LYS A 271 8.82 -0.58 0.05
N LEU A 272 9.30 -1.25 1.10
CA LEU A 272 10.09 -2.48 0.95
C LEU A 272 9.27 -3.57 0.27
N GLU A 273 8.01 -3.75 0.69
CA GLU A 273 7.09 -4.67 0.02
C GLU A 273 6.94 -4.34 -1.48
N ALA A 274 6.77 -3.07 -1.83
CA ALA A 274 6.64 -2.65 -3.23
C ALA A 274 7.92 -2.85 -4.06
N SER A 275 9.08 -3.06 -3.42
CA SER A 275 10.35 -3.37 -4.09
C SER A 275 10.64 -4.87 -4.23
N ARG A 276 9.77 -5.75 -3.72
CA ARG A 276 9.94 -7.21 -3.85
C ARG A 276 9.73 -7.63 -5.30
N GLU A 277 10.69 -8.36 -5.87
CA GLU A 277 10.69 -8.74 -7.30
C GLU A 277 9.48 -9.61 -7.67
N GLU A 278 9.03 -10.49 -6.78
CA GLU A 278 7.86 -11.36 -6.95
C GLU A 278 6.53 -10.59 -7.01
N LEU A 279 6.54 -9.29 -6.68
CA LEU A 279 5.40 -8.38 -6.78
C LEU A 279 5.51 -7.44 -8.00
N THR A 280 6.33 -7.81 -8.99
CA THR A 280 6.48 -7.09 -10.27
C THR A 280 5.80 -7.82 -11.43
N ASP A 281 5.62 -7.11 -12.55
CA ASP A 281 4.87 -7.60 -13.71
C ASP A 281 5.51 -8.78 -14.43
N VAL A 282 6.80 -9.00 -14.20
CA VAL A 282 7.52 -10.18 -14.68
C VAL A 282 6.83 -11.46 -14.19
N TYR A 283 6.37 -11.49 -12.95
CA TYR A 283 5.84 -12.72 -12.33
C TYR A 283 4.40 -13.04 -12.74
N TRP A 284 3.49 -12.06 -12.78
CA TRP A 284 2.11 -12.36 -13.20
C TRP A 284 1.93 -12.46 -14.72
N LYS A 285 2.86 -11.99 -15.54
CA LYS A 285 2.87 -12.28 -16.98
C LYS A 285 3.26 -13.73 -17.27
N GLN A 286 4.23 -14.27 -16.53
CA GLN A 286 4.63 -15.68 -16.66
C GLN A 286 3.48 -16.64 -16.35
N ASP A 287 2.63 -16.33 -15.36
CA ASP A 287 1.43 -17.12 -15.05
C ASP A 287 0.38 -17.09 -16.18
N GLU A 288 0.28 -16.00 -16.93
CA GLU A 288 -0.64 -15.90 -18.09
C GLU A 288 -0.10 -16.67 -19.29
N GLU A 289 1.19 -16.57 -19.58
CA GLU A 289 1.85 -17.32 -20.65
C GLU A 289 1.83 -18.84 -20.36
N ALA A 290 2.03 -19.24 -19.10
CA ALA A 290 1.96 -20.64 -18.66
C ALA A 290 0.54 -21.23 -18.68
N LYS A 291 -0.51 -20.40 -18.67
CA LYS A 291 -1.92 -20.83 -18.80
C LYS A 291 -2.43 -20.84 -20.24
N GLN A 292 -1.69 -20.22 -21.17
CA GLN A 292 -2.03 -20.14 -22.60
C GLN A 292 -1.29 -21.17 -23.46
N GLY A 293 -0.36 -21.95 -22.88
CA GLY A 293 0.30 -23.12 -23.49
C GLY A 293 -0.19 -24.43 -22.93
#